data_AF-A0A956EJN9-F1
#
_entry.id   AF-A0A956EJN9-F1
#
_cell.length_a   1.000
_cell.length_b   1.000
_cell.length_c   1.000
_cell.angle_alpha   90.00
_cell.angle_beta   90.00
_cell.angle_gamma   90.00
#
_symmetry.space_group_name_H-M   'P 1'
#
loop_
_entity.id
_entity.type
_entity.pdbx_description
1 polymer ?
#
loop_
_entity_poly.entity_id
_entity_poly.type
_entity_poly.pdbx_seq_one_letter_code
_entity_poly.pdbx_strand_id
1 'polypeptide(L)'
;MSLLTWPASSASASAPTAADEVAALRPERALLTPAWIASLAALGINDHLLKGAGVLPDLLTGKLSDFAGMMVAPALLAALTRTSSRRGLFLCHLAVGAVFAAINLSHEAASIWSGLMGMVAFPWKITVDPTDLVALPALALSWRVLAPSMSKPVPRGSLRALEGSLACAGVCLSVATSPPEEDWTDDDWWSNPVSADVYVQNVTNEDVVVRLRRPHADAELDCFEVAVDPGRYLSEAVFGEAEAWTLAPGNMVAAEQEGIVRDCHAVLVEGDAFPQTLLFWQNGAYPEVWHDGAAAEEGGVIISEAEGEEGLSIDSPKSPELLFALADLEDRPADACALQGDGDRLAWTSLTRDDVQIAGIDVGPDGCIGLDFGDAPDAVTDWYVCMPPALFPFQVGDWIRGEVLGQHLNVRKIAGPGQEPLVDFAELYLSAGESLPVLVDTTFGVRGEFGCEPAPDACGTVARPISLTAKRGQLATATLELGQTLTLDDGDSKLDLHLVHGEERILVNSACSEGPSWTGNDIEMVAVYTGAL
;
A
#
# COMPACT_ATOMS: atom_id res chain seq x y z
N MET A 1 9.66 82.83 -75.76
CA MET A 1 10.67 83.01 -74.70
C MET A 1 9.91 82.96 -73.38
N SER A 2 9.67 81.75 -72.86
CA SER A 2 8.85 81.52 -71.67
C SER A 2 9.74 81.08 -70.52
N LEU A 3 9.69 81.83 -69.41
CA LEU A 3 10.36 81.53 -68.16
C LEU A 3 9.34 80.94 -67.18
N LEU A 4 9.78 79.86 -66.52
CA LEU A 4 9.07 79.13 -65.48
C LEU A 4 9.14 79.87 -64.14
N THR A 5 8.04 79.81 -63.40
CA THR A 5 7.96 80.03 -61.95
C THR A 5 7.21 78.85 -61.33
N TRP A 6 7.77 78.27 -60.27
CA TRP A 6 7.10 77.32 -59.38
C TRP A 6 6.82 78.01 -58.05
N PRO A 7 5.58 77.94 -57.49
CA PRO A 7 5.36 78.21 -56.08
C PRO A 7 5.09 76.93 -55.28
N ALA A 8 5.40 77.03 -53.99
CA ALA A 8 5.40 75.98 -52.98
C ALA A 8 4.03 75.34 -52.73
N SER A 9 4.02 74.02 -52.55
CA SER A 9 2.89 73.24 -52.05
C SER A 9 2.88 73.25 -50.53
N SER A 10 1.82 73.81 -49.95
CA SER A 10 1.45 73.69 -48.54
C SER A 10 0.94 72.27 -48.27
N ALA A 11 1.70 71.47 -47.53
CA ALA A 11 1.23 70.20 -46.99
C ALA A 11 0.22 70.46 -45.85
N SER A 12 -1.05 70.22 -46.12
CA SER A 12 -2.08 70.10 -45.08
C SER A 12 -1.80 68.85 -44.25
N ALA A 13 -1.60 69.02 -42.94
CA ALA A 13 -1.57 67.91 -42.00
C ALA A 13 -2.92 67.18 -42.02
N SER A 14 -2.96 66.03 -42.67
CA SER A 14 -4.05 65.07 -42.57
C SER A 14 -4.08 64.50 -41.15
N ALA A 15 -5.25 64.61 -40.50
CA ALA A 15 -5.52 63.95 -39.23
C ALA A 15 -5.24 62.44 -39.32
N PRO A 16 -4.67 61.82 -38.27
CA PRO A 16 -4.40 60.39 -38.29
C PRO A 16 -5.71 59.60 -38.43
N THR A 17 -5.76 58.72 -39.42
CA THR A 17 -6.83 57.75 -39.65
C THR A 17 -6.86 56.71 -38.53
N ALA A 18 -8.06 56.28 -38.14
CA ALA A 18 -8.39 55.38 -37.03
C ALA A 18 -7.88 53.92 -37.14
N ALA A 19 -6.71 53.69 -37.73
CA ALA A 19 -6.20 52.36 -38.10
C ALA A 19 -4.84 51.96 -37.45
N ASP A 20 -4.33 52.71 -36.47
CA ASP A 20 -3.11 52.37 -35.72
C ASP A 20 -3.28 52.44 -34.18
N GLU A 21 -4.51 52.46 -33.68
CA GLU A 21 -4.77 52.24 -32.27
C GLU A 21 -4.74 50.73 -32.01
N VAL A 22 -3.57 50.19 -31.66
CA VAL A 22 -3.46 48.81 -31.13
C VAL A 22 -4.47 48.72 -29.98
N ALA A 23 -5.60 48.06 -30.21
CA ALA A 23 -6.71 48.03 -29.28
C ALA A 23 -6.20 47.55 -27.92
N ALA A 24 -6.12 48.48 -26.96
CA ALA A 24 -5.65 48.20 -25.62
C ALA A 24 -6.52 47.09 -25.01
N LEU A 25 -5.87 46.06 -24.45
CA LEU A 25 -6.57 44.99 -23.75
C LEU A 25 -7.26 45.55 -22.50
N ARG A 26 -8.40 44.96 -22.16
CA ARG A 26 -9.16 45.22 -20.94
C ARG A 26 -9.35 43.91 -20.17
N PRO A 27 -8.40 43.52 -19.31
CA PRO A 27 -8.44 42.26 -18.59
C PRO A 27 -9.71 42.05 -17.76
N GLU A 28 -10.30 43.13 -17.24
CA GLU A 28 -11.52 43.11 -16.43
C GLU A 28 -12.70 42.45 -17.16
N ARG A 29 -12.70 42.47 -18.50
CA ARG A 29 -13.72 41.83 -19.33
C ARG A 29 -13.71 40.31 -19.23
N ALA A 30 -12.56 39.70 -18.95
CA ALA A 30 -12.46 38.27 -18.76
C ALA A 30 -13.23 37.80 -17.52
N LEU A 31 -13.29 38.64 -16.48
CA LEU A 31 -13.98 38.33 -15.23
C LEU A 31 -15.49 38.16 -15.44
N LEU A 32 -16.05 38.77 -16.49
CA LEU A 32 -17.46 38.67 -16.85
C LEU A 32 -17.78 37.45 -17.72
N THR A 33 -16.78 36.65 -18.09
CA THR A 33 -17.01 35.49 -18.96
C THR A 33 -17.61 34.33 -18.16
N PRO A 34 -18.53 33.54 -18.76
CA PRO A 34 -19.06 32.36 -18.10
C PRO A 34 -17.98 31.38 -17.65
N ALA A 35 -16.89 31.25 -18.43
CA ALA A 35 -15.78 30.37 -18.09
C ALA A 35 -15.04 30.83 -16.81
N TRP A 36 -14.78 32.13 -16.67
CA TRP A 36 -14.12 32.66 -15.47
C TRP A 36 -15.03 32.57 -14.25
N ILE A 37 -16.32 32.92 -14.40
CA ILE A 37 -17.31 32.83 -13.31
C ILE A 37 -17.50 31.37 -12.87
N ALA A 38 -17.59 30.43 -13.80
CA ALA A 38 -17.70 29.00 -13.49
C ALA A 38 -16.45 28.48 -12.79
N SER A 39 -15.26 28.93 -13.20
CA SER A 39 -13.99 28.54 -12.54
C SER A 39 -13.91 29.13 -11.13
N LEU A 40 -14.31 30.39 -10.94
CA LEU A 40 -14.36 31.02 -9.62
C LEU A 40 -15.38 30.33 -8.70
N ALA A 41 -16.56 29.97 -9.23
CA ALA A 41 -17.58 29.25 -8.48
C ALA A 41 -17.10 27.84 -8.11
N ALA A 42 -16.43 27.13 -9.03
CA ALA A 42 -15.82 25.84 -8.75
C ALA A 42 -14.77 25.95 -7.65
N LEU A 43 -13.88 26.94 -7.74
CA LEU A 43 -12.86 27.21 -6.72
C LEU A 43 -13.51 27.47 -5.35
N GLY A 44 -14.46 28.41 -5.28
CA GLY A 44 -15.09 28.78 -4.01
C GLY A 44 -15.97 27.67 -3.40
N ILE A 45 -16.74 26.94 -4.20
CA ILE A 45 -17.54 25.80 -3.70
C ILE A 45 -16.60 24.69 -3.22
N ASN A 46 -15.55 24.39 -3.98
CA ASN A 46 -14.65 23.31 -3.65
C ASN A 46 -13.83 23.63 -2.39
N ASP A 47 -13.21 24.80 -2.33
CA ASP A 47 -12.31 25.17 -1.22
C ASP A 47 -13.03 25.53 0.07
N HIS A 48 -14.26 26.06 0.01
CA HIS A 48 -14.97 26.50 1.21
C HIS A 48 -16.13 25.59 1.64
N LEU A 49 -16.59 24.67 0.79
CA LEU A 49 -17.75 23.80 1.10
C LEU A 49 -17.48 22.30 0.96
N LEU A 50 -16.60 21.87 0.03
CA LEU A 50 -16.42 20.44 -0.26
C LEU A 50 -15.17 19.83 0.37
N LYS A 51 -14.06 20.56 0.43
CA LYS A 51 -12.85 20.11 1.14
C LYS A 51 -13.18 19.88 2.62
N GLY A 52 -12.83 18.69 3.14
CA GLY A 52 -13.11 18.29 4.52
C GLY A 52 -14.56 17.86 4.81
N ALA A 53 -15.47 17.88 3.83
CA ALA A 53 -16.85 17.46 4.03
C ALA A 53 -17.08 15.94 3.89
N GLY A 54 -16.05 15.17 3.52
CA GLY A 54 -16.12 13.71 3.31
C GLY A 54 -16.93 13.26 2.09
N VAL A 55 -17.34 14.19 1.21
CA VAL A 55 -18.20 13.91 0.05
C VAL A 55 -17.40 13.43 -1.17
N LEU A 56 -16.16 13.90 -1.32
CA LEU A 56 -15.24 13.54 -2.41
C LEU A 56 -13.84 13.26 -1.84
N PRO A 57 -13.02 12.39 -2.48
CA PRO A 57 -11.64 12.17 -2.06
C PRO A 57 -10.82 13.46 -2.09
N ASP A 58 -9.99 13.69 -1.08
CA ASP A 58 -9.20 14.92 -0.95
C ASP A 58 -8.22 15.13 -2.10
N LEU A 59 -7.71 14.05 -2.68
CA LEU A 59 -6.88 14.10 -3.89
C LEU A 59 -7.65 14.70 -5.08
N LEU A 60 -8.95 14.40 -5.22
CA LEU A 60 -9.75 14.88 -6.34
C LEU A 60 -10.15 16.36 -6.17
N THR A 61 -10.46 16.76 -4.93
CA THR A 61 -10.80 18.15 -4.61
C THR A 61 -9.56 19.05 -4.70
N GLY A 62 -8.37 18.57 -4.31
CA GLY A 62 -7.10 19.28 -4.51
C GLY A 62 -6.88 19.69 -5.96
N LYS A 63 -6.82 18.72 -6.87
CA LYS A 63 -6.55 18.99 -8.30
C LYS A 63 -7.60 19.90 -8.94
N LEU A 64 -8.88 19.73 -8.59
CA LEU A 64 -9.96 20.55 -9.14
C LEU A 64 -9.73 22.04 -8.87
N SER A 65 -9.25 22.40 -7.67
CA SER A 65 -8.89 23.77 -7.33
C SER A 65 -7.68 24.27 -8.12
N ASP A 66 -6.68 23.44 -8.39
CA ASP A 66 -5.53 23.85 -9.21
C ASP A 66 -5.95 24.18 -10.65
N PHE A 67 -6.77 23.32 -11.26
CA PHE A 67 -7.33 23.58 -12.59
C PHE A 67 -8.17 24.86 -12.63
N ALA A 68 -9.00 25.10 -11.61
CA ALA A 68 -9.80 26.32 -11.50
C ALA A 68 -8.92 27.56 -11.25
N GLY A 69 -7.91 27.45 -10.39
CA GLY A 69 -6.95 28.50 -10.06
C GLY A 69 -6.16 28.95 -11.30
N MET A 70 -5.72 28.02 -12.14
CA MET A 70 -5.03 28.34 -13.40
C MET A 70 -5.92 29.07 -14.43
N MET A 71 -7.25 28.96 -14.31
CA MET A 71 -8.21 29.75 -15.09
C MET A 71 -8.46 31.14 -14.49
N VAL A 72 -8.48 31.25 -13.16
CA VAL A 72 -8.84 32.47 -12.43
C VAL A 72 -7.65 33.44 -12.28
N ALA A 73 -6.52 32.94 -11.80
CA ALA A 73 -5.40 33.76 -11.31
C ALA A 73 -4.74 34.66 -12.37
N PRO A 74 -4.44 34.21 -13.61
CA PRO A 74 -3.79 35.07 -14.60
C PRO A 74 -4.64 36.26 -15.04
N ALA A 75 -5.95 36.05 -15.19
CA ALA A 75 -6.90 37.10 -15.57
C ALA A 75 -7.12 38.08 -14.41
N LEU A 76 -7.19 37.57 -13.17
CA LEU A 76 -7.29 38.39 -11.97
C LEU A 76 -6.04 39.26 -11.78
N LEU A 77 -4.84 38.67 -11.89
CA LEU A 77 -3.57 39.39 -11.79
C LEU A 77 -3.46 40.49 -12.87
N ALA A 78 -3.86 40.19 -14.11
CA ALA A 78 -3.87 41.17 -15.19
C ALA A 78 -4.85 42.33 -14.94
N ALA A 79 -6.01 42.06 -14.33
CA ALA A 79 -6.99 43.08 -13.95
C ALA A 79 -6.50 43.94 -12.78
N LEU A 80 -5.91 43.34 -11.75
CA LEU A 80 -5.35 44.05 -10.60
C LEU A 80 -4.17 44.94 -10.99
N THR A 81 -3.30 44.46 -11.87
CA THR A 81 -2.17 45.23 -12.42
C THR A 81 -2.55 46.19 -13.55
N ARG A 82 -3.82 46.17 -13.98
CA ARG A 82 -4.38 47.01 -15.07
C ARG A 82 -3.58 46.92 -16.36
N THR A 83 -3.14 45.71 -16.69
CA THR A 83 -2.30 45.46 -17.86
C THR A 83 -3.10 45.64 -19.15
N SER A 84 -2.63 46.52 -20.04
CA SER A 84 -3.31 46.82 -21.31
C SER A 84 -2.63 46.22 -22.56
N SER A 85 -1.49 45.54 -22.40
CA SER A 85 -0.73 44.96 -23.52
C SER A 85 -0.76 43.43 -23.52
N ARG A 86 -0.71 42.83 -24.71
CA ARG A 86 -0.58 41.36 -24.85
C ARG A 86 0.67 40.82 -24.16
N ARG A 87 1.77 41.58 -24.20
CA ARG A 87 3.01 41.20 -23.51
C ARG A 87 2.83 41.16 -22.00
N GLY A 88 2.16 42.15 -21.41
CA GLY A 88 1.88 42.14 -19.99
C GLY A 88 0.94 40.99 -19.60
N LEU A 89 -0.08 40.69 -20.42
CA LEU A 89 -0.98 39.56 -20.15
C LEU A 89 -0.20 38.24 -20.15
N PHE A 90 0.75 38.09 -21.10
CA PHE A 90 1.64 36.93 -21.15
C PHE A 90 2.53 36.85 -19.90
N LEU A 91 3.09 37.97 -19.46
CA LEU A 91 3.87 38.02 -18.21
C LEU A 91 3.03 37.65 -16.98
N CYS A 92 1.74 38.00 -16.94
CA CYS A 92 0.85 37.57 -15.86
C CYS A 92 0.66 36.04 -15.85
N HIS A 93 0.47 35.42 -17.02
CA HIS A 93 0.36 33.95 -17.12
C HIS A 93 1.67 33.27 -16.76
N LEU A 94 2.80 33.80 -17.22
CA LEU A 94 4.12 33.30 -16.89
C LEU A 94 4.40 33.41 -15.38
N ALA A 95 4.06 34.53 -14.76
CA ALA A 95 4.24 34.74 -13.33
C ALA A 95 3.41 33.75 -12.51
N VAL A 96 2.13 33.57 -12.83
CA VAL A 96 1.27 32.58 -12.15
C VAL A 96 1.83 31.17 -12.30
N GLY A 97 2.18 30.75 -13.52
CA GLY A 97 2.75 29.42 -13.74
C GLY A 97 4.10 29.22 -13.08
N ALA A 98 4.95 30.24 -13.03
CA ALA A 98 6.26 30.18 -12.38
C ALA A 98 6.13 30.06 -10.85
N VAL A 99 5.26 30.86 -10.23
CA VAL A 99 4.98 30.76 -8.79
C VAL A 99 4.37 29.39 -8.47
N PHE A 100 3.35 28.97 -9.23
CA PHE A 100 2.69 27.68 -9.05
C PHE A 100 3.66 26.49 -9.19
N ALA A 101 4.56 26.54 -10.19
CA ALA A 101 5.55 25.49 -10.35
C ALA A 101 6.61 25.52 -9.24
N ALA A 102 7.04 26.70 -8.80
CA ALA A 102 8.05 26.84 -7.75
C ALA A 102 7.54 26.29 -6.41
N ILE A 103 6.32 26.64 -6.00
CA ILE A 103 5.74 26.17 -4.73
C ILE A 103 5.43 24.66 -4.73
N ASN A 104 5.25 24.05 -5.90
CA ASN A 104 5.01 22.61 -6.04
C ASN A 104 6.28 21.77 -6.28
N LEU A 105 7.44 22.42 -6.46
CA LEU A 105 8.72 21.75 -6.69
C LEU A 105 9.77 22.01 -5.60
N SER A 106 9.58 23.01 -4.74
CA SER A 106 10.56 23.41 -3.72
C SER A 106 9.86 23.76 -2.41
N HIS A 107 10.30 23.10 -1.34
CA HIS A 107 9.88 23.36 0.03
C HIS A 107 10.28 24.77 0.49
N GLU A 108 11.43 25.26 0.03
CA GLU A 108 11.90 26.63 0.31
C GLU A 108 11.01 27.68 -0.37
N ALA A 109 10.60 27.43 -1.61
CA ALA A 109 9.69 28.34 -2.32
C ALA A 109 8.30 28.35 -1.68
N ALA A 110 7.79 27.18 -1.27
CA ALA A 110 6.52 27.05 -0.57
C ALA A 110 6.56 27.77 0.79
N SER A 111 7.62 27.59 1.59
CA SER A 111 7.75 28.23 2.90
C SER A 111 7.89 29.74 2.81
N ILE A 112 8.70 30.25 1.87
CA ILE A 112 8.81 31.70 1.61
C ILE A 112 7.45 32.28 1.20
N TRP A 113 6.72 31.58 0.32
CA TRP A 113 5.42 32.05 -0.15
C TRP A 113 4.37 32.03 0.96
N SER A 114 4.31 30.97 1.76
CA SER A 114 3.46 30.89 2.96
C SER A 114 3.78 32.02 3.96
N GLY A 115 5.06 32.29 4.22
CA GLY A 115 5.48 33.39 5.08
C GLY A 115 5.06 34.78 4.55
N LEU A 116 5.20 35.01 3.25
CA LEU A 116 4.74 36.25 2.61
C LEU A 116 3.23 36.45 2.72
N MET A 117 2.45 35.38 2.64
CA MET A 117 0.99 35.44 2.75
C MET A 117 0.52 35.60 4.19
N GLY A 118 1.23 34.99 5.14
CA GLY A 118 1.07 35.20 6.58
C GLY A 118 1.22 36.67 6.98
N MET A 119 2.15 37.41 6.36
CA MET A 119 2.32 38.85 6.59
C MET A 119 1.13 39.72 6.12
N VAL A 120 0.32 39.24 5.17
CA VAL A 120 -0.71 40.04 4.48
C VAL A 120 -2.13 39.77 5.00
N ALA A 121 -2.33 38.73 5.83
CA ALA A 121 -3.44 38.51 6.79
C ALA A 121 -3.90 37.05 6.91
N PHE A 122 -3.38 36.11 6.09
CA PHE A 122 -3.84 34.73 6.07
C PHE A 122 -2.66 33.76 6.15
N PRO A 123 -2.32 33.23 7.35
CA PRO A 123 -1.35 32.16 7.46
C PRO A 123 -1.95 30.89 6.85
N TRP A 124 -1.37 30.42 5.76
CA TRP A 124 -1.70 29.13 5.16
C TRP A 124 -0.41 28.35 4.87
N LYS A 125 -0.48 27.03 4.98
CA LYS A 125 0.62 26.11 4.65
C LYS A 125 0.41 25.57 3.24
N ILE A 126 1.45 25.62 2.42
CA ILE A 126 1.44 25.00 1.08
C ILE A 126 2.10 23.63 1.19
N THR A 127 1.38 22.59 0.75
CA THR A 127 1.93 21.25 0.54
C THR A 127 2.65 21.20 -0.79
N VAL A 128 3.85 20.64 -0.83
CA VAL A 128 4.63 20.48 -2.07
C VAL A 128 4.20 19.18 -2.76
N ASP A 129 3.50 19.28 -3.89
CA ASP A 129 3.08 18.11 -4.68
C ASP A 129 3.45 18.30 -6.17
N PRO A 130 4.52 17.62 -6.66
CA PRO A 130 4.91 17.70 -8.07
C PRO A 130 3.82 17.26 -9.05
N THR A 131 2.83 16.47 -8.62
CA THR A 131 1.74 16.03 -9.49
C THR A 131 0.73 17.16 -9.79
N ASP A 132 0.73 18.25 -9.02
CA ASP A 132 -0.08 19.46 -9.30
C ASP A 132 0.33 20.15 -10.60
N LEU A 133 1.55 19.92 -11.09
CA LEU A 133 2.03 20.46 -12.37
C LEU A 133 1.19 20.00 -13.57
N VAL A 134 0.40 18.93 -13.41
CA VAL A 134 -0.61 18.49 -14.39
C VAL A 134 -1.67 19.57 -14.66
N ALA A 135 -1.83 20.56 -13.77
CA ALA A 135 -2.71 21.72 -13.97
C ALA A 135 -2.13 22.79 -14.91
N LEU A 136 -0.81 22.83 -15.17
CA LEU A 136 -0.18 23.85 -16.01
C LEU A 136 -0.77 24.00 -17.43
N PRO A 137 -1.19 22.93 -18.15
CA PRO A 137 -1.90 23.06 -19.41
C PRO A 137 -3.18 23.92 -19.34
N ALA A 138 -3.80 24.03 -18.16
CA ALA A 138 -4.96 24.90 -17.95
C ALA A 138 -4.61 26.39 -18.07
N LEU A 139 -3.35 26.81 -17.88
CA LEU A 139 -2.90 28.17 -18.18
C LEU A 139 -2.96 28.47 -19.69
N ALA A 140 -2.62 27.49 -20.52
CA ALA A 140 -2.75 27.64 -21.97
C ALA A 140 -4.23 27.68 -22.39
N LEU A 141 -5.07 26.92 -21.70
CA LEU A 141 -6.52 26.96 -21.87
C LEU A 141 -7.11 28.31 -21.46
N SER A 142 -6.69 28.86 -20.32
CA SER A 142 -7.17 30.15 -19.81
C SER A 142 -6.83 31.28 -20.77
N TRP A 143 -5.62 31.31 -21.32
CA TRP A 143 -5.26 32.23 -22.39
C TRP A 143 -6.20 32.10 -23.61
N ARG A 144 -6.41 30.87 -24.10
CA ARG A 144 -7.26 30.62 -25.28
C ARG A 144 -8.71 31.06 -25.07
N VAL A 145 -9.26 30.80 -23.90
CA VAL A 145 -10.69 31.04 -23.59
C VAL A 145 -10.93 32.51 -23.21
N LEU A 146 -10.04 33.10 -22.42
CA LEU A 146 -10.28 34.41 -21.79
C LEU A 146 -9.70 35.58 -22.59
N ALA A 147 -8.52 35.45 -23.19
CA ALA A 147 -7.85 36.56 -23.89
C ALA A 147 -8.68 37.19 -25.05
N PRO A 148 -9.47 36.43 -25.84
CA PRO A 148 -10.31 37.02 -26.87
C PRO A 148 -11.38 37.98 -26.32
N SER A 149 -11.87 37.75 -25.09
CA SER A 149 -12.88 38.61 -24.46
C SER A 149 -12.32 39.98 -24.06
N MET A 150 -11.03 40.05 -23.75
CA MET A 150 -10.31 41.26 -23.33
C MET A 150 -10.08 42.25 -24.48
N SER A 151 -10.23 41.80 -25.73
CA SER A 151 -10.05 42.63 -26.94
C SER A 151 -11.37 43.20 -27.48
N LYS A 152 -12.52 42.86 -26.88
CA LYS A 152 -13.84 43.26 -27.40
C LYS A 152 -14.19 44.72 -27.03
N PRO A 153 -14.81 45.50 -27.95
CA PRO A 153 -15.22 46.87 -27.68
C PRO A 153 -16.33 46.95 -26.61
N VAL A 154 -16.39 48.11 -25.94
CA VAL A 154 -17.13 48.33 -24.70
C VAL A 154 -18.60 48.72 -24.94
N PRO A 155 -19.59 48.04 -24.35
CA PRO A 155 -20.94 48.58 -24.21
C PRO A 155 -20.96 49.69 -23.13
N ARG A 156 -21.55 50.85 -23.42
CA ARG A 156 -21.69 51.96 -22.46
C ARG A 156 -22.68 51.58 -21.35
N GLY A 157 -22.24 51.38 -20.09
CA GLY A 157 -23.12 51.05 -18.96
C GLY A 157 -22.42 50.51 -17.69
N SER A 158 -23.20 50.24 -16.64
CA SER A 158 -22.81 50.01 -15.22
C SER A 158 -21.94 48.78 -14.89
N LEU A 159 -21.23 48.21 -15.87
CA LEU A 159 -20.46 46.97 -15.68
C LEU A 159 -19.19 47.15 -14.83
N ARG A 160 -18.72 48.38 -14.62
CA ARG A 160 -17.53 48.65 -13.79
C ARG A 160 -17.70 48.23 -12.34
N ALA A 161 -18.89 48.41 -11.78
CA ALA A 161 -19.17 47.97 -10.41
C ALA A 161 -19.10 46.44 -10.32
N LEU A 162 -19.66 45.74 -11.32
CA LEU A 162 -19.63 44.27 -11.40
C LEU A 162 -18.21 43.72 -11.62
N GLU A 163 -17.43 44.35 -12.49
CA GLU A 163 -16.01 44.02 -12.70
C GLU A 163 -15.21 44.16 -11.40
N GLY A 164 -15.43 45.24 -10.65
CA GLY A 164 -14.84 45.44 -9.32
C GLY A 164 -15.28 44.40 -8.31
N SER A 165 -16.59 44.11 -8.24
CA SER A 165 -17.13 43.08 -7.34
C SER A 165 -16.59 41.69 -7.64
N LEU A 166 -16.47 41.32 -8.92
CA LEU A 166 -15.90 40.03 -9.33
C LEU A 166 -14.40 39.98 -9.08
N ALA A 167 -13.66 41.07 -9.27
CA ALA A 167 -12.26 41.12 -8.88
C ALA A 167 -12.08 40.93 -7.36
N CYS A 168 -12.91 41.60 -6.53
CA CYS A 168 -12.90 41.40 -5.08
C CYS A 168 -13.27 39.95 -4.70
N ALA A 169 -14.33 39.39 -5.29
CA ALA A 169 -14.71 38.00 -5.06
C ALA A 169 -13.60 37.04 -5.52
N GLY A 170 -12.94 37.34 -6.63
CA GLY A 170 -11.77 36.64 -7.14
C GLY A 170 -10.65 36.60 -6.12
N VAL A 171 -10.30 37.74 -5.53
CA VAL A 171 -9.27 37.82 -4.47
C VAL A 171 -9.71 37.01 -3.24
N CYS A 172 -10.93 37.19 -2.75
CA CYS A 172 -11.40 36.50 -1.54
C CYS A 172 -11.51 34.99 -1.71
N LEU A 173 -12.04 34.50 -2.84
CA LEU A 173 -12.25 33.07 -3.09
C LEU A 173 -11.00 32.36 -3.64
N SER A 174 -9.96 33.10 -4.03
CA SER A 174 -8.65 32.51 -4.33
C SER A 174 -7.81 32.27 -3.08
N VAL A 175 -8.30 32.68 -1.91
CA VAL A 175 -7.72 32.32 -0.62
C VAL A 175 -8.40 31.02 -0.19
N ALA A 176 -7.69 29.90 -0.33
CA ALA A 176 -8.14 28.65 0.23
C ALA A 176 -8.11 28.77 1.76
N THR A 177 -9.28 28.64 2.40
CA THR A 177 -9.37 28.53 3.86
C THR A 177 -9.53 27.05 4.19
N SER A 178 -8.44 26.35 4.45
CA SER A 178 -8.57 25.23 5.38
C SER A 178 -9.04 25.82 6.73
N PRO A 179 -9.81 25.09 7.55
CA PRO A 179 -9.97 25.47 8.95
C PRO A 179 -8.57 25.80 9.48
N PRO A 180 -8.36 26.95 10.14
CA PRO A 180 -7.17 27.08 10.94
C PRO A 180 -7.18 25.90 11.90
N GLU A 181 -6.13 25.09 11.90
CA GLU A 181 -5.77 24.37 13.13
C GLU A 181 -5.87 25.40 14.25
N GLU A 182 -6.63 25.07 15.30
CA GLU A 182 -6.85 25.99 16.41
C GLU A 182 -5.50 26.55 16.88
N ASP A 183 -5.53 27.86 17.12
CA ASP A 183 -4.42 28.77 17.40
C ASP A 183 -3.59 28.28 18.60
N TRP A 184 -2.58 27.45 18.33
CA TRP A 184 -1.46 27.20 19.24
C TRP A 184 -0.62 28.47 19.25
N THR A 185 -0.62 29.15 20.40
CA THR A 185 0.14 30.39 20.60
C THR A 185 1.62 30.19 20.31
N ASP A 186 2.27 31.23 19.79
CA ASP A 186 3.69 31.37 19.37
C ASP A 186 4.80 30.90 20.34
N ASP A 187 4.48 30.16 21.40
CA ASP A 187 5.42 29.52 22.32
C ASP A 187 5.68 28.02 22.00
N ASP A 188 4.92 27.39 21.08
CA ASP A 188 4.97 25.94 20.76
C ASP A 188 5.86 25.53 19.56
N TRP A 189 6.80 26.39 19.12
CA TRP A 189 7.69 26.11 17.98
C TRP A 189 8.70 24.95 18.19
N TRP A 190 8.54 24.14 19.23
CA TRP A 190 9.42 23.03 19.58
C TRP A 190 8.80 21.64 19.37
N SER A 191 7.52 21.53 19.02
CA SER A 191 6.88 20.24 18.77
C SER A 191 6.11 20.24 17.45
N ASN A 192 6.46 19.34 16.55
CA ASN A 192 5.65 19.01 15.38
C ASN A 192 4.56 18.01 15.83
N PRO A 193 3.30 18.42 16.02
CA PRO A 193 2.27 17.51 16.50
C PRO A 193 2.02 16.40 15.48
N VAL A 194 1.80 15.19 15.96
CA VAL A 194 1.48 14.02 15.13
C VAL A 194 0.18 13.38 15.63
N SER A 195 -0.68 12.97 14.70
CA SER A 195 -1.76 12.03 14.98
C SER A 195 -1.16 10.63 14.91
N ALA A 196 -1.08 9.93 16.04
CA ALA A 196 -0.52 8.59 16.10
C ALA A 196 -1.09 7.84 17.31
N ASP A 197 -1.02 6.52 17.28
CA ASP A 197 -1.19 5.66 18.45
C ASP A 197 0.14 5.44 19.20
N VAL A 198 1.23 5.28 18.45
CA VAL A 198 2.61 5.16 18.93
C VAL A 198 3.51 6.12 18.15
N TYR A 199 4.36 6.86 18.86
CA TYR A 199 5.26 7.85 18.27
C TYR A 199 6.65 7.81 18.92
N VAL A 200 7.64 8.29 18.18
CA VAL A 200 9.02 8.46 18.65
C VAL A 200 9.32 9.96 18.75
N GLN A 201 9.71 10.42 19.94
CA GLN A 201 9.99 11.82 20.24
C GLN A 201 11.46 12.03 20.64
N ASN A 202 12.06 13.11 20.14
CA ASN A 202 13.37 13.56 20.62
C ASN A 202 13.20 14.51 21.83
N VAL A 203 13.62 14.09 23.03
CA VAL A 203 13.61 14.94 24.23
C VAL A 203 15.00 15.46 24.60
N THR A 204 15.99 15.28 23.72
CA THR A 204 17.34 15.81 23.88
C THR A 204 17.40 17.30 23.49
N ASN A 205 18.57 17.92 23.67
CA ASN A 205 18.82 19.31 23.27
C ASN A 205 19.48 19.44 21.87
N GLU A 206 19.65 18.33 21.15
CA GLU A 206 20.30 18.30 19.83
C GLU A 206 19.39 17.63 18.79
N ASP A 207 19.67 17.85 17.51
CA ASP A 207 18.98 17.16 16.43
C ASP A 207 19.37 15.68 16.42
N VAL A 208 18.39 14.78 16.34
CA VAL A 208 18.60 13.33 16.30
C VAL A 208 18.11 12.78 14.97
N VAL A 209 18.94 11.99 14.29
CA VAL A 209 18.53 11.22 13.13
C VAL A 209 18.01 9.86 13.60
N VAL A 210 16.73 9.60 13.35
CA VAL A 210 16.08 8.30 13.61
C VAL A 210 15.71 7.66 12.29
N ARG A 211 15.83 6.34 12.21
CA ARG A 211 15.40 5.53 11.07
C ARG A 211 14.33 4.56 11.56
N LEU A 212 13.18 4.59 10.89
CA LEU A 212 12.07 3.68 11.16
C LEU A 212 12.01 2.67 10.03
N ARG A 213 12.07 1.37 10.37
CA ARG A 213 11.87 0.28 9.41
C ARG A 213 10.63 -0.49 9.80
N ARG A 214 9.74 -0.69 8.83
CA ARG A 214 8.47 -1.41 9.02
C ARG A 214 8.53 -2.75 8.29
N PRO A 215 7.75 -3.76 8.69
CA PRO A 215 7.69 -5.03 7.99
C PRO A 215 7.42 -4.85 6.49
N HIS A 216 8.02 -5.69 5.66
CA HIS A 216 7.70 -5.76 4.25
C HIS A 216 6.19 -5.91 4.01
N ALA A 217 5.71 -5.47 2.85
CA ALA A 217 4.33 -5.73 2.44
C ALA A 217 4.05 -7.24 2.27
N ASP A 218 5.10 -8.01 2.00
CA ASP A 218 5.07 -9.47 1.83
C ASP A 218 5.20 -10.24 3.16
N ALA A 219 5.33 -9.52 4.29
CA ALA A 219 5.45 -10.08 5.63
C ALA A 219 4.08 -10.15 6.32
N GLU A 220 3.63 -11.37 6.59
CA GLU A 220 2.41 -11.70 7.32
C GLU A 220 2.76 -12.19 8.74
N LEU A 221 2.08 -11.65 9.75
CA LEU A 221 2.34 -11.94 11.17
C LEU A 221 1.08 -12.50 11.83
N ASP A 222 1.18 -13.63 12.53
CA ASP A 222 0.19 -14.00 13.53
C ASP A 222 0.43 -13.13 14.77
N CYS A 223 -0.32 -12.03 14.84
CA CYS A 223 -0.16 -11.03 15.89
C CYS A 223 -0.37 -11.57 17.30
N PHE A 224 -1.11 -12.67 17.48
CA PHE A 224 -1.33 -13.26 18.80
C PHE A 224 -0.11 -14.07 19.24
N GLU A 225 0.43 -14.91 18.35
CA GLU A 225 1.64 -15.70 18.62
C GLU A 225 2.87 -14.78 18.70
N VAL A 226 3.00 -13.80 17.80
CA VAL A 226 4.13 -12.86 17.80
C VAL A 226 4.18 -12.01 19.07
N ALA A 227 3.02 -11.59 19.60
CA ALA A 227 2.94 -10.79 20.82
C ALA A 227 3.48 -11.48 22.08
N VAL A 228 3.66 -12.80 22.06
CA VAL A 228 4.24 -13.55 23.19
C VAL A 228 5.69 -13.15 23.44
N ASP A 229 6.48 -13.02 22.37
CA ASP A 229 7.89 -12.61 22.43
C ASP A 229 8.33 -11.98 21.08
N PRO A 230 7.97 -10.71 20.82
CA PRO A 230 8.24 -10.05 19.54
C PRO A 230 9.73 -9.99 19.20
N GLY A 231 10.58 -9.68 20.19
CA GLY A 231 12.02 -9.56 20.01
C GLY A 231 12.70 -10.86 19.60
N ARG A 232 12.07 -11.99 19.90
CA ARG A 232 12.55 -13.32 19.53
C ARG A 232 12.06 -13.79 18.16
N TYR A 233 10.82 -13.48 17.80
CA TYR A 233 10.24 -13.93 16.53
C TYR A 233 10.53 -13.00 15.36
N LEU A 234 10.66 -11.70 15.61
CA LEU A 234 11.00 -10.74 14.57
C LEU A 234 12.51 -10.65 14.40
N SER A 235 12.95 -10.76 13.15
CA SER A 235 14.34 -10.55 12.75
C SER A 235 14.43 -9.42 11.74
N GLU A 236 15.64 -8.87 11.55
CA GLU A 236 15.89 -7.79 10.56
C GLU A 236 15.42 -8.16 9.14
N ALA A 237 15.42 -9.45 8.78
CA ALA A 237 15.01 -9.93 7.47
C ALA A 237 13.53 -9.66 7.14
N VAL A 238 12.69 -9.43 8.15
CA VAL A 238 11.27 -9.12 7.98
C VAL A 238 11.03 -7.63 7.69
N PHE A 239 11.99 -6.77 8.04
CA PHE A 239 11.86 -5.32 7.96
C PHE A 239 12.40 -4.75 6.64
N GLY A 240 11.58 -3.93 6.00
CA GLY A 240 11.90 -3.29 4.73
C GLY A 240 12.82 -2.08 4.83
N GLU A 241 12.69 -1.21 3.83
CA GLU A 241 13.51 -0.01 3.71
C GLU A 241 13.32 0.93 4.89
N ALA A 242 14.42 1.60 5.27
CA ALA A 242 14.44 2.56 6.34
C ALA A 242 13.94 3.93 5.88
N GLU A 243 12.99 4.49 6.62
CA GLU A 243 12.55 5.87 6.48
C GLU A 243 13.30 6.73 7.51
N ALA A 244 14.12 7.66 7.02
CA ALA A 244 14.98 8.48 7.88
C ALA A 244 14.32 9.84 8.19
N TRP A 245 14.31 10.19 9.47
CA TRP A 245 13.77 11.43 10.00
C TRP A 245 14.84 12.17 10.80
N THR A 246 14.94 13.49 10.60
CA THR A 246 15.74 14.35 11.46
C THR A 246 14.79 15.04 12.43
N LEU A 247 14.84 14.64 13.70
CA LEU A 247 14.01 15.18 14.76
C LEU A 247 14.77 16.26 15.50
N ALA A 248 14.33 17.51 15.37
CA ALA A 248 14.78 18.59 16.25
C ALA A 248 14.35 18.31 17.71
N PRO A 249 14.98 18.95 18.70
CA PRO A 249 14.53 18.89 20.09
C PRO A 249 13.03 19.15 20.22
N GLY A 250 12.31 18.27 20.94
CA GLY A 250 10.87 18.32 21.15
C GLY A 250 10.01 17.73 20.03
N ASN A 251 10.56 17.56 18.81
CA ASN A 251 9.82 17.00 17.68
C ASN A 251 9.65 15.48 17.80
N MET A 252 8.62 14.99 17.11
CA MET A 252 8.26 13.58 17.05
C MET A 252 7.87 13.13 15.66
N VAL A 253 7.78 11.82 15.49
CA VAL A 253 7.34 11.13 14.28
C VAL A 253 6.43 9.95 14.67
N ALA A 254 5.36 9.71 13.91
CA ALA A 254 4.53 8.53 14.07
C ALA A 254 5.32 7.25 13.75
N ALA A 255 5.23 6.25 14.62
CA ALA A 255 5.86 4.96 14.38
C ALA A 255 5.09 4.16 13.31
N GLU A 256 3.76 4.22 13.38
CA GLU A 256 2.87 3.60 12.39
C GLU A 256 3.07 4.19 10.98
N GLN A 257 2.61 3.46 9.96
CA GLN A 257 2.48 3.96 8.61
C GLN A 257 1.05 4.42 8.36
N GLU A 258 0.90 5.67 7.94
CA GLU A 258 -0.41 6.26 7.65
C GLU A 258 -1.19 5.44 6.60
N GLY A 259 -2.44 5.10 6.93
CA GLY A 259 -3.37 4.43 6.02
C GLY A 259 -3.21 2.91 5.88
N ILE A 260 -2.37 2.26 6.69
CA ILE A 260 -2.23 0.79 6.70
C ILE A 260 -2.76 0.23 8.01
N VAL A 261 -3.97 -0.33 7.98
CA VAL A 261 -4.56 -1.03 9.12
C VAL A 261 -4.02 -2.47 9.17
N ARG A 262 -3.37 -2.82 10.28
CA ARG A 262 -2.96 -4.21 10.62
C ARG A 262 -3.60 -4.64 11.93
N ASP A 263 -3.52 -5.93 12.28
CA ASP A 263 -3.95 -6.42 13.60
C ASP A 263 -2.91 -6.12 14.70
N CYS A 264 -1.65 -5.92 14.29
CA CYS A 264 -0.55 -5.47 15.12
C CYS A 264 0.48 -4.74 14.26
N HIS A 265 1.33 -3.96 14.93
CA HIS A 265 2.38 -3.17 14.31
C HIS A 265 3.72 -3.55 14.93
N ALA A 266 4.74 -3.57 14.09
CA ALA A 266 6.13 -3.76 14.47
C ALA A 266 6.95 -2.68 13.78
N VAL A 267 7.86 -2.03 14.49
CA VAL A 267 8.74 -0.99 13.92
C VAL A 267 10.12 -1.14 14.52
N LEU A 268 11.12 -1.37 13.68
CA LEU A 268 12.51 -1.32 14.10
C LEU A 268 12.99 0.14 14.08
N VAL A 269 13.39 0.63 15.24
CA VAL A 269 13.88 2.00 15.45
C VAL A 269 15.39 1.96 15.58
N GLU A 270 16.06 2.64 14.67
CA GLU A 270 17.53 2.70 14.60
C GLU A 270 17.99 4.15 14.71
N GLY A 271 19.15 4.36 15.31
CA GLY A 271 19.80 5.67 15.37
C GLY A 271 21.32 5.53 15.41
N ASP A 272 22.02 6.62 15.12
CA ASP A 272 23.49 6.60 15.09
C ASP A 272 24.11 6.56 16.50
N ALA A 273 23.33 6.90 17.53
CA ALA A 273 23.81 7.09 18.91
C ALA A 273 23.05 6.28 19.97
N PHE A 274 22.19 5.34 19.57
CA PHE A 274 21.46 4.42 20.46
C PHE A 274 21.31 3.03 19.78
N PRO A 275 21.18 1.93 20.55
CA PRO A 275 21.03 0.59 19.98
C PRO A 275 19.71 0.44 19.21
N GLN A 276 19.67 -0.50 18.27
CA GLN A 276 18.42 -0.84 17.59
C GLN A 276 17.39 -1.36 18.58
N THR A 277 16.16 -0.86 18.47
CA THR A 277 15.07 -1.22 19.39
C THR A 277 13.83 -1.54 18.58
N LEU A 278 13.20 -2.66 18.91
CA LEU A 278 11.94 -3.07 18.32
C LEU A 278 10.78 -2.46 19.12
N LEU A 279 9.89 -1.77 18.41
CA LEU A 279 8.56 -1.41 18.90
C LEU A 279 7.57 -2.46 18.44
N PHE A 280 6.71 -2.94 19.34
CA PHE A 280 5.60 -3.83 18.98
C PHE A 280 4.35 -3.50 19.78
N TRP A 281 3.20 -3.45 19.11
CA TRP A 281 1.90 -3.26 19.75
C TRP A 281 0.75 -3.86 18.93
N GLN A 282 -0.35 -4.20 19.60
CA GLN A 282 -1.58 -4.62 18.93
C GLN A 282 -2.40 -3.40 18.49
N ASN A 283 -3.13 -3.54 17.39
CA ASN A 283 -4.01 -2.48 16.92
C ASN A 283 -5.08 -2.16 17.97
N GLY A 284 -5.26 -0.87 18.27
CA GLY A 284 -6.17 -0.39 19.30
C GLY A 284 -5.66 -0.58 20.73
N ALA A 285 -4.41 -1.01 20.95
CA ALA A 285 -3.80 -1.05 22.28
C ALA A 285 -3.60 0.36 22.86
N TYR A 286 -3.28 1.33 21.99
CA TYR A 286 -3.14 2.74 22.31
C TYR A 286 -4.13 3.57 21.49
N PRO A 287 -4.68 4.66 22.04
CA PRO A 287 -5.62 5.49 21.31
C PRO A 287 -4.89 6.35 20.28
N GLU A 288 -5.35 6.35 19.03
CA GLU A 288 -4.89 7.31 18.02
C GLU A 288 -5.38 8.72 18.39
N VAL A 289 -4.47 9.58 18.81
CA VAL A 289 -4.75 10.96 19.23
C VAL A 289 -3.69 11.91 18.69
N TRP A 290 -4.00 13.21 18.73
CA TRP A 290 -3.02 14.25 18.45
C TRP A 290 -2.12 14.44 19.66
N HIS A 291 -0.82 14.24 19.46
CA HIS A 291 0.21 14.50 20.45
C HIS A 291 0.87 15.86 20.17
N ASP A 292 0.96 16.70 21.19
CA ASP A 292 1.34 18.11 21.08
C ASP A 292 2.78 18.41 21.52
N GLY A 293 3.57 17.39 21.89
CA GLY A 293 4.92 17.58 22.43
C GLY A 293 5.06 17.25 23.90
N ALA A 294 3.97 17.00 24.64
CA ALA A 294 4.07 16.58 26.03
C ALA A 294 4.86 15.27 26.15
N ALA A 295 6.01 15.33 26.84
CA ALA A 295 6.88 14.16 26.97
C ALA A 295 6.19 13.03 27.75
N ALA A 296 6.38 11.80 27.25
CA ALA A 296 5.99 10.56 27.89
C ALA A 296 4.47 10.43 28.14
N GLU A 297 3.65 10.52 27.10
CA GLU A 297 2.26 10.03 27.13
C GLU A 297 2.18 8.51 26.92
N GLU A 298 1.00 7.93 27.11
CA GLU A 298 0.78 6.52 26.72
C GLU A 298 1.02 6.37 25.21
N GLY A 299 1.69 5.30 24.79
CA GLY A 299 2.13 5.13 23.39
C GLY A 299 3.40 5.91 23.02
N GLY A 300 3.90 6.78 23.90
CA GLY A 300 5.07 7.61 23.63
C GLY A 300 6.40 6.89 23.86
N VAL A 301 7.26 6.91 22.85
CA VAL A 301 8.66 6.47 22.92
C VAL A 301 9.56 7.70 22.86
N ILE A 302 10.48 7.85 23.81
CA ILE A 302 11.34 9.03 23.94
C ILE A 302 12.82 8.65 23.69
N ILE A 303 13.53 9.55 23.02
CA ILE A 303 14.99 9.50 22.86
C ILE A 303 15.57 10.57 23.78
N SER A 304 16.39 10.14 24.75
CA SER A 304 16.98 10.98 25.79
C SER A 304 18.49 10.76 25.91
N GLU A 305 19.19 11.62 26.66
CA GLU A 305 20.58 11.39 27.05
C GLU A 305 20.67 10.17 27.98
N ALA A 306 21.62 9.27 27.72
CA ALA A 306 21.81 8.07 28.53
C ALA A 306 22.30 8.40 29.96
N GLU A 307 21.77 7.72 30.97
CA GLU A 307 22.22 7.92 32.36
C GLU A 307 23.64 7.35 32.59
N GLY A 308 24.65 8.22 32.60
CA GLY A 308 26.00 7.89 33.08
C GLY A 308 27.01 7.42 32.01
N GLU A 309 26.63 7.40 30.73
CA GLU A 309 27.52 7.12 29.58
C GLU A 309 27.39 8.22 28.50
N GLU A 310 28.41 8.37 27.63
CA GLU A 310 28.27 9.20 26.43
C GLU A 310 27.38 8.45 25.42
N GLY A 311 26.17 8.94 25.15
CA GLY A 311 25.25 8.32 24.19
C GLY A 311 23.79 8.73 24.37
N LEU A 312 22.93 8.24 23.49
CA LEU A 312 21.47 8.38 23.59
C LEU A 312 20.85 7.06 24.06
N SER A 313 19.70 7.14 24.73
CA SER A 313 18.87 6.01 25.11
C SER A 313 17.46 6.18 24.56
N ILE A 314 16.79 5.06 24.31
CA ILE A 314 15.39 5.00 23.93
C ILE A 314 14.60 4.35 25.07
N ASP A 315 13.52 4.99 25.50
CA ASP A 315 12.68 4.52 26.61
C ASP A 315 11.19 4.85 26.35
N SER A 316 10.29 4.17 27.03
CA SER A 316 8.85 4.46 27.03
C SER A 316 8.33 4.45 28.47
N PRO A 317 8.46 5.58 29.20
CA PRO A 317 8.21 5.61 30.64
C PRO A 317 6.78 5.22 31.05
N LYS A 318 5.79 5.43 30.18
CA LYS A 318 4.37 5.08 30.43
C LYS A 318 3.93 3.79 29.75
N SER A 319 4.73 3.25 28.84
CA SER A 319 4.39 2.06 28.06
C SER A 319 5.62 1.18 27.82
N PRO A 320 6.33 0.74 28.89
CA PRO A 320 7.58 -0.03 28.76
C PRO A 320 7.40 -1.35 28.01
N GLU A 321 6.18 -1.90 27.98
CA GLU A 321 5.80 -3.08 27.20
C GLU A 321 5.89 -2.90 25.67
N LEU A 322 6.10 -1.67 25.17
CA LEU A 322 6.32 -1.40 23.75
C LEU A 322 7.72 -1.80 23.28
N LEU A 323 8.71 -1.80 24.18
CA LEU A 323 10.12 -1.86 23.83
C LEU A 323 10.67 -3.28 23.97
N PHE A 324 11.20 -3.80 22.87
CA PHE A 324 11.82 -5.12 22.81
C PHE A 324 13.23 -5.02 22.23
N ALA A 325 14.14 -5.84 22.75
CA ALA A 325 15.43 -6.07 22.11
C ALA A 325 15.27 -7.11 21.02
N LEU A 326 15.82 -6.86 19.84
CA LEU A 326 15.86 -7.84 18.77
C LEU A 326 16.93 -8.89 19.09
N ALA A 327 16.58 -10.17 19.05
CA ALA A 327 17.54 -11.25 19.26
C ALA A 327 18.49 -11.36 18.05
N ASP A 328 19.78 -11.56 18.31
CA ASP A 328 20.75 -11.82 17.24
C ASP A 328 20.45 -13.18 16.58
N LEU A 329 20.46 -13.23 15.24
CA LEU A 329 20.27 -14.50 14.51
C LEU A 329 21.35 -15.54 14.85
N GLU A 330 22.54 -15.09 15.29
CA GLU A 330 23.61 -15.95 15.78
C GLU A 330 23.26 -16.63 17.11
N ASP A 331 22.36 -16.04 17.90
CA ASP A 331 21.84 -16.59 19.16
C ASP A 331 20.68 -17.56 18.96
N ARG A 332 20.48 -18.05 17.72
CA ARG A 332 19.47 -19.07 17.42
C ARG A 332 19.62 -20.26 18.39
N PRO A 333 18.56 -20.64 19.12
CA PRO A 333 18.61 -21.76 20.05
C PRO A 333 19.05 -23.04 19.35
N ALA A 334 19.87 -23.84 20.03
CA ALA A 334 20.33 -25.11 19.49
C ALA A 334 19.18 -26.11 19.26
N ASP A 335 18.06 -25.94 19.97
CA ASP A 335 16.81 -26.67 19.85
C ASP A 335 15.74 -25.93 19.04
N ALA A 336 16.16 -24.95 18.23
CA ALA A 336 15.25 -24.25 17.34
C ALA A 336 14.55 -25.23 16.38
N CYS A 337 13.27 -25.01 16.12
CA CYS A 337 12.52 -25.79 15.17
C CYS A 337 13.20 -25.76 13.79
N ALA A 338 13.38 -26.93 13.19
CA ALA A 338 13.82 -27.04 11.82
C ALA A 338 12.60 -26.85 10.92
N LEU A 339 12.64 -25.82 10.08
CA LEU A 339 11.67 -25.65 9.01
C LEU A 339 11.86 -26.77 7.97
N GLN A 340 10.76 -27.29 7.47
CA GLN A 340 10.75 -28.26 6.40
C GLN A 340 11.12 -27.56 5.10
N GLY A 341 11.97 -28.21 4.31
CA GLY A 341 12.21 -27.77 2.94
C GLY A 341 11.03 -28.18 2.06
N ASP A 342 10.75 -27.38 1.03
CA ASP A 342 9.58 -27.59 0.17
C ASP A 342 9.82 -28.57 -0.99
N GLY A 343 10.99 -29.22 -1.03
CA GLY A 343 11.37 -30.13 -2.11
C GLY A 343 10.51 -31.39 -2.24
N ASP A 344 9.79 -31.78 -1.18
CA ASP A 344 8.95 -32.98 -1.13
C ASP A 344 7.44 -32.65 -1.08
N ARG A 345 7.05 -31.41 -1.41
CA ARG A 345 5.65 -30.97 -1.40
C ARG A 345 4.77 -31.69 -2.41
N LEU A 346 3.48 -31.75 -2.09
CA LEU A 346 2.43 -32.19 -2.98
C LEU A 346 2.24 -31.19 -4.12
N ALA A 347 2.15 -31.72 -5.33
CA ALA A 347 1.80 -30.93 -6.51
C ALA A 347 1.02 -31.80 -7.49
N TRP A 348 0.10 -31.21 -8.25
CA TRP A 348 -0.61 -31.94 -9.28
C TRP A 348 -1.05 -31.01 -10.41
N THR A 349 -1.15 -31.55 -11.62
CA THR A 349 -1.76 -30.82 -12.74
C THR A 349 -3.29 -30.99 -12.71
N SER A 350 -4.01 -30.13 -13.41
CA SER A 350 -5.47 -30.29 -13.54
C SER A 350 -5.81 -31.48 -14.43
N LEU A 351 -6.70 -32.38 -13.98
CA LEU A 351 -7.27 -33.40 -14.86
C LEU A 351 -8.19 -32.73 -15.88
N THR A 352 -7.92 -32.96 -17.17
CA THR A 352 -8.65 -32.35 -18.29
C THR A 352 -9.79 -33.23 -18.81
N ARG A 353 -9.94 -34.45 -18.27
CA ARG A 353 -10.88 -35.47 -18.73
C ARG A 353 -11.58 -36.10 -17.52
N ASP A 354 -12.88 -36.37 -17.65
CA ASP A 354 -13.71 -36.86 -16.54
C ASP A 354 -13.43 -38.34 -16.21
N ASP A 355 -13.46 -39.22 -17.21
CA ASP A 355 -13.22 -40.67 -17.06
C ASP A 355 -12.12 -41.11 -18.00
N VAL A 356 -11.03 -41.65 -17.46
CA VAL A 356 -9.83 -42.05 -18.24
C VAL A 356 -9.32 -43.41 -17.81
N GLN A 357 -8.76 -44.15 -18.77
CA GLN A 357 -8.02 -45.36 -18.49
C GLN A 357 -6.52 -45.05 -18.43
N ILE A 358 -5.84 -45.55 -17.42
CA ILE A 358 -4.39 -45.41 -17.30
C ILE A 358 -3.71 -46.34 -18.33
N ALA A 359 -3.05 -45.76 -19.33
CA ALA A 359 -2.27 -46.48 -20.35
C ALA A 359 -0.81 -46.67 -19.93
N GLY A 360 -0.25 -45.74 -19.16
CA GLY A 360 1.12 -45.79 -18.68
C GLY A 360 1.28 -45.03 -17.35
N ILE A 361 2.24 -45.49 -16.55
CA ILE A 361 2.68 -44.84 -15.31
C ILE A 361 4.19 -44.73 -15.39
N ASP A 362 4.72 -43.52 -15.25
CA ASP A 362 6.14 -43.25 -15.16
C ASP A 362 6.46 -42.47 -13.89
N VAL A 363 7.55 -42.81 -13.21
CA VAL A 363 7.98 -42.09 -11.99
C VAL A 363 9.22 -41.29 -12.34
N GLY A 364 9.07 -39.97 -12.33
CA GLY A 364 10.13 -39.03 -12.64
C GLY A 364 11.25 -39.06 -11.58
N PRO A 365 12.46 -38.58 -11.95
CA PRO A 365 13.57 -38.45 -11.01
C PRO A 365 13.32 -37.38 -9.93
N ASP A 366 12.32 -36.53 -10.13
CA ASP A 366 11.76 -35.55 -9.19
C ASP A 366 10.76 -36.18 -8.21
N GLY A 367 10.51 -37.49 -8.29
CA GLY A 367 9.57 -38.20 -7.42
C GLY A 367 8.10 -38.06 -7.84
N CYS A 368 7.81 -37.30 -8.91
CA CYS A 368 6.45 -37.12 -9.41
C CYS A 368 6.02 -38.28 -10.32
N ILE A 369 4.77 -38.67 -10.21
CA ILE A 369 4.15 -39.73 -11.00
C ILE A 369 3.47 -39.09 -12.21
N GLY A 370 3.91 -39.48 -13.41
CA GLY A 370 3.28 -39.14 -14.67
C GLY A 370 2.32 -40.23 -15.13
N LEU A 371 1.09 -39.86 -15.49
CA LEU A 371 0.10 -40.74 -16.09
C LEU A 371 -0.08 -40.44 -17.57
N ASP A 372 -0.07 -41.49 -18.38
CA ASP A 372 -0.44 -41.48 -19.80
C ASP A 372 -1.83 -42.10 -19.97
N PHE A 373 -2.69 -41.47 -20.76
CA PHE A 373 -4.04 -41.94 -21.09
C PHE A 373 -4.20 -42.40 -22.54
N GLY A 374 -3.13 -42.40 -23.35
CA GLY A 374 -3.02 -43.24 -24.56
C GLY A 374 -3.43 -42.66 -25.93
N ASP A 375 -3.52 -41.33 -26.10
CA ASP A 375 -3.98 -40.72 -27.37
C ASP A 375 -2.98 -39.73 -28.02
N ALA A 376 -1.81 -40.21 -28.47
CA ALA A 376 -1.05 -39.70 -29.65
C ALA A 376 0.29 -40.45 -29.81
N PRO A 377 0.85 -40.60 -31.03
CA PRO A 377 2.18 -41.16 -31.24
C PRO A 377 3.33 -40.30 -30.66
N ASP A 378 3.03 -39.08 -30.22
CA ASP A 378 3.93 -38.15 -29.51
C ASP A 378 3.36 -37.84 -28.10
N ALA A 379 2.97 -38.89 -27.34
CA ALA A 379 2.33 -38.78 -26.03
C ALA A 379 3.12 -37.88 -25.06
N VAL A 380 2.62 -36.66 -24.87
CA VAL A 380 2.96 -35.83 -23.72
C VAL A 380 2.17 -36.44 -22.56
N THR A 381 2.84 -36.77 -21.46
CA THR A 381 2.18 -37.18 -20.21
C THR A 381 1.00 -36.27 -19.91
N ASP A 382 -0.21 -36.84 -19.84
CA ASP A 382 -1.46 -36.07 -19.79
C ASP A 382 -1.74 -35.54 -18.38
N TRP A 383 -1.14 -36.13 -17.35
CA TRP A 383 -1.33 -35.71 -15.96
C TRP A 383 -0.13 -36.06 -15.06
N TYR A 384 0.19 -35.19 -14.10
CA TYR A 384 1.26 -35.39 -13.14
C TYR A 384 0.76 -35.20 -11.71
N VAL A 385 1.31 -36.01 -10.79
CA VAL A 385 1.06 -35.91 -9.36
C VAL A 385 2.34 -36.20 -8.58
N CYS A 386 2.80 -35.25 -7.79
CA CYS A 386 3.91 -35.37 -6.87
C CYS A 386 3.35 -35.77 -5.51
N MET A 387 3.66 -36.99 -5.08
CA MET A 387 3.28 -37.60 -3.81
C MET A 387 4.19 -38.80 -3.54
N PRO A 388 4.30 -39.30 -2.29
CA PRO A 388 5.06 -40.52 -2.02
C PRO A 388 4.61 -41.70 -2.90
N PRO A 389 5.46 -42.22 -3.82
CA PRO A 389 5.02 -43.17 -4.83
C PRO A 389 4.51 -44.49 -4.27
N ALA A 390 4.98 -44.87 -3.08
CA ALA A 390 4.53 -46.07 -2.38
C ALA A 390 3.04 -46.06 -1.98
N LEU A 391 2.40 -44.89 -1.97
CA LEU A 391 0.99 -44.71 -1.62
C LEU A 391 0.08 -44.62 -2.84
N PHE A 392 0.62 -44.58 -4.06
CA PHE A 392 -0.21 -44.47 -5.26
C PHE A 392 -1.02 -45.77 -5.48
N PRO A 393 -2.36 -45.74 -5.44
CA PRO A 393 -3.16 -46.97 -5.35
C PRO A 393 -3.59 -47.56 -6.70
N PHE A 394 -3.28 -46.90 -7.82
CA PHE A 394 -3.78 -47.29 -9.14
C PHE A 394 -2.70 -47.99 -9.97
N GLN A 395 -3.14 -48.80 -10.94
CA GLN A 395 -2.25 -49.50 -11.87
C GLN A 395 -2.65 -49.25 -13.33
N VAL A 396 -1.75 -49.60 -14.26
CA VAL A 396 -2.04 -49.57 -15.70
C VAL A 396 -3.26 -50.44 -16.01
N GLY A 397 -4.22 -49.88 -16.73
CA GLY A 397 -5.49 -50.50 -17.08
C GLY A 397 -6.67 -50.11 -16.19
N ASP A 398 -6.44 -49.52 -15.01
CA ASP A 398 -7.51 -48.99 -14.17
C ASP A 398 -8.19 -47.80 -14.85
N TRP A 399 -9.51 -47.71 -14.68
CA TRP A 399 -10.27 -46.52 -15.01
C TRP A 399 -10.39 -45.65 -13.77
N ILE A 400 -10.10 -44.36 -13.92
CA ILE A 400 -10.15 -43.39 -12.82
C ILE A 400 -10.99 -42.17 -13.20
N ARG A 401 -11.53 -41.52 -12.17
CA ARG A 401 -12.12 -40.18 -12.24
C ARG A 401 -11.43 -39.29 -11.23
N GLY A 402 -11.02 -38.10 -11.65
CA GLY A 402 -10.41 -37.09 -10.80
C GLY A 402 -11.31 -35.87 -10.63
N GLU A 403 -11.41 -35.36 -9.42
CA GLU A 403 -12.16 -34.16 -9.05
C GLU A 403 -11.23 -33.23 -8.26
N VAL A 404 -11.07 -31.98 -8.74
CA VAL A 404 -10.29 -30.94 -8.06
C VAL A 404 -11.25 -29.93 -7.45
N LEU A 405 -11.14 -29.70 -6.14
CA LEU A 405 -11.96 -28.76 -5.39
C LEU A 405 -11.06 -27.88 -4.52
N GLY A 406 -10.71 -26.70 -5.05
CA GLY A 406 -9.79 -25.79 -4.37
C GLY A 406 -8.42 -26.43 -4.17
N GLN A 407 -8.03 -26.60 -2.91
CA GLN A 407 -6.76 -27.19 -2.46
C GLN A 407 -6.80 -28.72 -2.29
N HIS A 408 -7.87 -29.35 -2.77
CA HIS A 408 -8.06 -30.80 -2.67
C HIS A 408 -8.15 -31.44 -4.05
N LEU A 409 -7.55 -32.62 -4.17
CA LEU A 409 -7.73 -33.52 -5.30
C LEU A 409 -8.28 -34.84 -4.76
N ASN A 410 -9.39 -35.31 -5.33
CA ASN A 410 -9.88 -36.66 -5.14
C ASN A 410 -9.77 -37.43 -6.46
N VAL A 411 -9.14 -38.59 -6.44
CA VAL A 411 -9.11 -39.51 -7.59
C VAL A 411 -9.69 -40.83 -7.14
N ARG A 412 -10.66 -41.37 -7.88
CA ARG A 412 -11.30 -42.65 -7.54
C ARG A 412 -11.25 -43.62 -8.71
N LYS A 413 -11.09 -44.90 -8.39
CA LYS A 413 -11.26 -46.01 -9.32
C LYS A 413 -12.74 -46.13 -9.70
N ILE A 414 -13.01 -46.28 -11.00
CA ILE A 414 -14.36 -46.47 -11.54
C ILE A 414 -14.40 -47.73 -12.43
N ALA A 415 -15.60 -48.25 -12.69
CA ALA A 415 -15.76 -49.31 -13.68
C ALA A 415 -15.57 -48.73 -15.10
N GLY A 416 -14.84 -49.45 -15.95
CA GLY A 416 -14.67 -49.02 -17.34
C GLY A 416 -15.98 -49.07 -18.14
N PRO A 417 -16.07 -48.34 -19.27
CA PRO A 417 -17.25 -48.31 -20.11
C PRO A 417 -17.65 -49.73 -20.58
N GLY A 418 -18.84 -50.17 -20.17
CA GLY A 418 -19.37 -51.50 -20.54
C GLY A 418 -18.71 -52.68 -19.82
N GLN A 419 -17.94 -52.43 -18.75
CA GLN A 419 -17.39 -53.47 -17.88
C GLN A 419 -18.34 -53.80 -16.71
N GLU A 420 -18.13 -54.96 -16.09
CA GLU A 420 -18.81 -55.35 -14.85
C GLU A 420 -18.52 -54.34 -13.72
N PRO A 421 -19.41 -54.22 -12.72
CA PRO A 421 -19.16 -53.41 -11.54
C PRO A 421 -17.84 -53.79 -10.86
N LEU A 422 -17.19 -52.80 -10.26
CA LEU A 422 -15.99 -53.02 -9.47
C LEU A 422 -16.28 -54.00 -8.31
N VAL A 423 -15.30 -54.85 -7.99
CA VAL A 423 -15.31 -55.75 -6.82
C VAL A 423 -14.53 -55.16 -5.64
N ASP A 424 -13.73 -54.13 -5.91
CA ASP A 424 -12.90 -53.40 -4.99
C ASP A 424 -12.98 -51.90 -5.29
N PHE A 425 -12.74 -51.06 -4.30
CA PHE A 425 -12.62 -49.62 -4.53
C PHE A 425 -11.24 -49.14 -4.08
N ALA A 426 -10.79 -48.07 -4.74
CA ALA A 426 -9.59 -47.33 -4.38
C ALA A 426 -9.86 -45.84 -4.63
N GLU A 427 -9.65 -45.02 -3.62
CA GLU A 427 -9.78 -43.57 -3.68
C GLU A 427 -8.53 -42.93 -3.07
N LEU A 428 -7.97 -41.96 -3.79
CA LEU A 428 -6.82 -41.16 -3.41
C LEU A 428 -7.33 -39.74 -3.13
N TYR A 429 -6.98 -39.21 -1.97
CA TYR A 429 -7.24 -37.82 -1.58
C TYR A 429 -5.91 -37.15 -1.33
N LEU A 430 -5.68 -36.02 -2.01
CA LEU A 430 -4.58 -35.10 -1.72
C LEU A 430 -5.17 -33.80 -1.18
N SER A 431 -4.50 -33.23 -0.19
CA SER A 431 -4.86 -31.95 0.41
C SER A 431 -3.59 -31.14 0.57
N ALA A 432 -3.58 -29.89 0.14
CA ALA A 432 -2.43 -28.99 0.31
C ALA A 432 -2.87 -27.57 0.69
N GLY A 433 -2.62 -27.16 1.93
CA GLY A 433 -2.95 -25.84 2.46
C GLY A 433 -3.51 -25.89 3.89
N GLU A 434 -4.45 -25.01 4.22
CA GLU A 434 -4.96 -24.86 5.59
C GLU A 434 -5.95 -25.94 6.01
N SER A 435 -6.66 -26.52 5.04
CA SER A 435 -7.77 -27.44 5.30
C SER A 435 -7.33 -28.90 5.20
N LEU A 436 -7.85 -29.70 6.11
CA LEU A 436 -7.80 -31.16 6.02
C LEU A 436 -8.95 -31.67 5.12
N PRO A 437 -8.75 -32.80 4.41
CA PRO A 437 -9.78 -33.37 3.57
C PRO A 437 -10.93 -33.92 4.43
N VAL A 438 -12.15 -33.80 3.91
CA VAL A 438 -13.33 -34.41 4.54
C VAL A 438 -13.41 -35.86 4.10
N LEU A 439 -13.09 -36.77 5.02
CA LEU A 439 -13.11 -38.22 4.79
C LEU A 439 -14.25 -38.88 5.57
N VAL A 440 -14.82 -39.94 4.99
CA VAL A 440 -15.94 -40.66 5.59
C VAL A 440 -15.57 -41.20 6.96
N ASP A 441 -16.45 -40.96 7.94
CA ASP A 441 -16.32 -41.39 9.34
C ASP A 441 -15.00 -41.05 10.02
N THR A 442 -14.26 -40.05 9.51
CA THR A 442 -12.94 -39.68 10.01
C THR A 442 -12.96 -38.26 10.56
N THR A 443 -12.42 -38.09 11.75
CA THR A 443 -12.25 -36.79 12.41
C THR A 443 -10.78 -36.53 12.64
N PHE A 444 -10.38 -35.28 12.41
CA PHE A 444 -9.01 -34.84 12.56
C PHE A 444 -8.87 -33.77 13.63
N GLY A 445 -7.72 -33.73 14.29
CA GLY A 445 -7.28 -32.61 15.10
C GLY A 445 -5.85 -32.25 14.76
N VAL A 446 -5.57 -30.95 14.62
CA VAL A 446 -4.22 -30.41 14.39
C VAL A 446 -3.65 -29.97 15.73
N ARG A 447 -2.35 -30.22 15.94
CA ARG A 447 -1.65 -29.83 17.16
C ARG A 447 -0.25 -29.32 16.83
N GLY A 448 0.08 -28.11 17.24
CA GLY A 448 1.46 -27.61 17.24
C GLY A 448 2.35 -28.43 18.20
N GLU A 449 3.54 -28.77 17.72
CA GLU A 449 4.56 -29.44 18.52
C GLU A 449 5.41 -28.40 19.27
N PHE A 450 5.43 -28.52 20.59
CA PHE A 450 6.14 -27.60 21.50
C PHE A 450 7.47 -28.22 21.99
N GLY A 451 7.98 -29.23 21.29
CA GLY A 451 9.23 -29.92 21.61
C GLY A 451 10.49 -29.22 21.11
N CYS A 452 10.34 -28.16 20.33
CA CYS A 452 11.40 -27.28 19.85
C CYS A 452 10.94 -25.82 20.05
N GLU A 453 11.90 -24.89 20.10
CA GLU A 453 11.55 -23.47 20.15
C GLU A 453 11.42 -22.90 18.74
N PRO A 454 10.31 -22.21 18.38
CA PRO A 454 10.24 -21.51 17.10
C PRO A 454 11.28 -20.39 17.06
N ALA A 455 11.91 -20.21 15.90
CA ALA A 455 12.91 -19.18 15.66
C ALA A 455 12.90 -18.77 14.18
N PRO A 456 13.25 -17.52 13.85
CA PRO A 456 13.30 -17.05 12.47
C PRO A 456 14.39 -17.77 11.68
N ASP A 457 14.09 -18.06 10.41
CA ASP A 457 15.08 -18.48 9.42
C ASP A 457 15.77 -17.28 8.75
N ALA A 458 16.56 -17.55 7.71
CA ALA A 458 17.27 -16.50 6.97
C ALA A 458 16.33 -15.54 6.20
N CYS A 459 15.09 -15.96 5.93
CA CYS A 459 14.05 -15.15 5.30
C CYS A 459 13.21 -14.38 6.36
N GLY A 460 13.43 -14.68 7.65
CA GLY A 460 12.66 -14.17 8.76
C GLY A 460 11.38 -14.97 9.05
N THR A 461 11.11 -16.04 8.30
CA THR A 461 9.94 -16.90 8.50
C THR A 461 10.11 -17.69 9.80
N VAL A 462 9.03 -17.77 10.58
CA VAL A 462 8.95 -18.51 11.84
C VAL A 462 7.81 -19.51 11.72
N ALA A 463 8.11 -20.79 11.94
CA ALA A 463 7.10 -21.82 12.03
C ALA A 463 7.48 -22.87 13.08
N ARG A 464 6.49 -23.66 13.48
CA ARG A 464 6.68 -24.86 14.31
C ARG A 464 6.06 -26.08 13.66
N PRO A 465 6.64 -27.29 13.83
CA PRO A 465 6.04 -28.51 13.32
C PRO A 465 4.66 -28.74 13.94
N ILE A 466 3.78 -29.40 13.19
CA ILE A 466 2.50 -29.90 13.72
C ILE A 466 2.44 -31.42 13.64
N SER A 467 1.66 -32.02 14.51
CA SER A 467 1.16 -33.38 14.35
C SER A 467 -0.34 -33.39 14.13
N LEU A 468 -0.80 -34.44 13.46
CA LEU A 468 -2.22 -34.70 13.27
C LEU A 468 -2.68 -35.81 14.21
N THR A 469 -3.89 -35.67 14.73
CA THR A 469 -4.62 -36.78 15.34
C THR A 469 -5.75 -37.18 14.42
N ALA A 470 -5.92 -38.48 14.22
CA ALA A 470 -6.99 -39.02 13.39
C ALA A 470 -7.77 -40.05 14.18
N LYS A 471 -9.10 -40.02 14.05
CA LYS A 471 -10.00 -41.03 14.59
C LYS A 471 -11.04 -41.39 13.54
N ARG A 472 -11.13 -42.70 13.22
CA ARG A 472 -12.08 -43.25 12.27
C ARG A 472 -13.10 -44.16 12.96
N GLY A 473 -14.38 -43.83 12.85
CA GLY A 473 -15.47 -44.58 13.47
C GLY A 473 -15.26 -44.83 14.96
N GLN A 474 -15.20 -46.12 15.34
CA GLN A 474 -14.97 -46.57 16.73
C GLN A 474 -13.51 -46.95 17.02
N LEU A 475 -12.59 -46.76 16.07
CA LEU A 475 -11.18 -47.01 16.30
C LEU A 475 -10.62 -46.04 17.35
N ALA A 476 -9.50 -46.45 17.96
CA ALA A 476 -8.76 -45.57 18.86
C ALA A 476 -8.21 -44.37 18.09
N THR A 477 -8.14 -43.21 18.74
CA THR A 477 -7.42 -42.06 18.20
C THR A 477 -5.94 -42.39 18.08
N ALA A 478 -5.37 -42.09 16.93
CA ALA A 478 -3.94 -42.25 16.66
C ALA A 478 -3.34 -40.90 16.25
N THR A 479 -2.05 -40.74 16.50
CA THR A 479 -1.27 -39.56 16.14
C THR A 479 -0.42 -39.90 14.91
N LEU A 480 -0.33 -38.94 14.00
CA LEU A 480 0.40 -38.99 12.74
C LEU A 480 1.41 -37.84 12.76
N GLU A 481 2.70 -38.17 12.81
CA GLU A 481 3.80 -37.22 12.73
C GLU A 481 4.26 -37.05 11.28
N LEU A 482 5.09 -36.04 11.04
CA LEU A 482 5.65 -35.74 9.73
C LEU A 482 6.35 -36.97 9.11
N GLY A 483 6.06 -37.23 7.83
CA GLY A 483 6.66 -38.30 7.05
C GLY A 483 6.21 -39.71 7.45
N GLN A 484 5.35 -39.84 8.46
CA GLN A 484 4.80 -41.15 8.86
C GLN A 484 3.58 -41.51 8.01
N THR A 485 3.30 -42.81 7.93
CA THR A 485 2.02 -43.32 7.41
C THR A 485 1.27 -44.01 8.55
N LEU A 486 0.05 -43.58 8.80
CA LEU A 486 -0.88 -44.19 9.74
C LEU A 486 -1.94 -44.98 8.98
N THR A 487 -2.06 -46.27 9.27
CA THR A 487 -3.11 -47.13 8.73
C THR A 487 -4.26 -47.27 9.72
N LEU A 488 -5.48 -46.90 9.30
CA LEU A 488 -6.73 -47.11 10.00
C LEU A 488 -7.59 -48.15 9.27
N ASP A 489 -7.54 -49.39 9.77
CA ASP A 489 -8.21 -50.55 9.20
C ASP A 489 -9.37 -50.99 10.11
N ASP A 490 -10.59 -51.03 9.56
CA ASP A 490 -11.79 -51.50 10.26
C ASP A 490 -12.20 -52.94 9.92
N GLY A 491 -11.41 -53.62 9.08
CA GLY A 491 -11.61 -55.00 8.62
C GLY A 491 -12.33 -55.12 7.29
N ASP A 492 -13.21 -54.17 6.96
CA ASP A 492 -13.90 -54.11 5.66
C ASP A 492 -13.18 -53.16 4.69
N SER A 493 -12.49 -52.16 5.26
CA SER A 493 -11.82 -51.11 4.50
C SER A 493 -10.62 -50.53 5.25
N LYS A 494 -9.64 -50.08 4.47
CA LYS A 494 -8.37 -49.55 4.95
C LYS A 494 -8.21 -48.10 4.51
N LEU A 495 -7.87 -47.23 5.46
CA LEU A 495 -7.50 -45.84 5.23
C LEU A 495 -6.04 -45.61 5.62
N ASP A 496 -5.16 -45.40 4.65
CA ASP A 496 -3.78 -45.00 4.88
C ASP A 496 -3.70 -43.47 4.83
N LEU A 497 -3.18 -42.86 5.89
CA LEU A 497 -2.98 -41.42 6.02
C LEU A 497 -1.48 -41.14 6.08
N HIS A 498 -0.99 -40.18 5.32
CA HIS A 498 0.42 -39.80 5.32
C HIS A 498 0.56 -38.28 5.32
N LEU A 499 1.30 -37.76 6.31
CA LEU A 499 1.58 -36.34 6.46
C LEU A 499 2.86 -36.00 5.70
N VAL A 500 2.71 -35.33 4.55
CA VAL A 500 3.82 -34.94 3.67
C VAL A 500 4.50 -33.69 4.20
N HIS A 501 3.69 -32.69 4.55
CA HIS A 501 4.15 -31.43 5.11
C HIS A 501 3.21 -31.02 6.24
N GLY A 502 3.76 -30.39 7.28
CA GLY A 502 2.96 -30.00 8.44
C GLY A 502 3.67 -28.99 9.32
N GLU A 503 3.28 -27.73 9.19
CA GLU A 503 3.79 -26.63 10.00
C GLU A 503 2.68 -25.66 10.39
N GLU A 504 2.87 -24.97 11.51
CA GLU A 504 2.09 -23.80 11.91
C GLU A 504 2.99 -22.58 11.73
N ARG A 505 2.68 -21.79 10.71
CA ARG A 505 3.43 -20.60 10.29
C ARG A 505 3.01 -19.42 11.16
N ILE A 506 3.91 -18.99 12.04
CA ILE A 506 3.69 -17.87 12.97
C ILE A 506 4.01 -16.54 12.28
N LEU A 507 5.06 -16.52 11.45
CA LEU A 507 5.46 -15.37 10.67
C LEU A 507 5.92 -15.85 9.29
N VAL A 508 5.45 -15.19 8.23
CA VAL A 508 5.82 -15.55 6.86
C VAL A 508 6.32 -14.32 6.11
N ASN A 509 7.49 -14.42 5.49
CA ASN A 509 7.95 -13.46 4.50
C ASN A 509 7.87 -14.09 3.10
N SER A 510 6.78 -13.81 2.39
CA SER A 510 6.47 -14.46 1.09
C SER A 510 7.37 -13.99 -0.06
N ALA A 511 8.20 -12.97 0.13
CA ALA A 511 9.17 -12.52 -0.87
C ALA A 511 10.33 -13.51 -1.07
N CYS A 512 10.65 -14.31 -0.04
CA CYS A 512 11.74 -15.29 -0.10
C CYS A 512 11.39 -16.68 0.43
N SER A 513 10.31 -16.83 1.21
CA SER A 513 9.89 -18.15 1.68
C SER A 513 9.05 -18.84 0.61
N GLU A 514 9.25 -20.14 0.49
CA GLU A 514 8.44 -21.00 -0.34
C GLU A 514 7.17 -21.43 0.44
N GLY A 515 6.19 -21.97 -0.29
CA GLY A 515 4.88 -22.36 0.24
C GLY A 515 3.86 -21.22 0.31
N PRO A 516 2.83 -21.37 1.15
CA PRO A 516 1.78 -20.37 1.36
C PRO A 516 2.28 -19.01 1.84
N SER A 517 1.61 -17.95 1.38
CA SER A 517 1.91 -16.57 1.73
C SER A 517 1.18 -16.07 2.99
N TRP A 518 0.61 -16.97 3.79
CA TRP A 518 -0.24 -16.65 4.94
C TRP A 518 0.21 -17.41 6.18
N THR A 519 -0.17 -16.91 7.36
CA THR A 519 0.11 -17.53 8.66
C THR A 519 -0.97 -18.56 9.05
N GLY A 520 -0.68 -19.39 10.04
CA GLY A 520 -1.56 -20.49 10.47
C GLY A 520 -1.10 -21.85 9.95
N ASN A 521 -2.03 -22.78 9.79
CA ASN A 521 -1.68 -24.16 9.45
C ASN A 521 -1.33 -24.31 7.96
N ASP A 522 -0.22 -24.99 7.71
CA ASP A 522 0.27 -25.39 6.39
C ASP A 522 0.43 -26.90 6.37
N ILE A 523 -0.57 -27.58 5.79
CA ILE A 523 -0.72 -29.02 5.90
C ILE A 523 -0.84 -29.62 4.51
N GLU A 524 0.02 -30.60 4.24
CA GLU A 524 -0.08 -31.42 3.05
C GLU A 524 -0.21 -32.88 3.43
N MET A 525 -1.30 -33.51 2.99
CA MET A 525 -1.63 -34.88 3.38
C MET A 525 -2.11 -35.70 2.20
N VAL A 526 -1.65 -36.96 2.17
CA VAL A 526 -2.16 -38.02 1.31
C VAL A 526 -3.07 -38.91 2.14
N ALA A 527 -4.27 -39.19 1.64
CA ALA A 527 -5.14 -40.23 2.19
C ALA A 527 -5.55 -41.22 1.09
N VAL A 528 -5.35 -42.52 1.36
CA VAL A 528 -5.66 -43.60 0.43
C VAL A 528 -6.69 -44.50 1.07
N TYR A 529 -7.88 -44.54 0.48
CA TYR A 529 -9.00 -45.33 0.95
C TYR A 529 -9.23 -46.53 0.03
N THR A 530 -9.15 -47.74 0.57
CA THR A 530 -9.28 -48.99 -0.21
C THR A 530 -10.15 -50.00 0.52
N GLY A 531 -10.82 -50.88 -0.22
CA GLY A 531 -11.64 -51.94 0.37
C GLY A 531 -12.37 -52.77 -0.66
N ALA A 532 -13.13 -53.74 -0.18
CA ALA A 532 -14.05 -54.52 -1.01
C ALA A 532 -15.44 -53.84 -1.09
N LEU A 533 -16.14 -53.99 -2.22
CA LEU A 533 -17.48 -53.43 -2.45
C LEU A 533 -18.63 -54.35 -2.01
#